data_AF-A0A8S2Y6B0-F1
#
_entry.id   AF-A0A8S2Y6B0-F1
#
_cell.length_a   1.000
_cell.length_b   1.000
_cell.length_c   1.000
_cell.angle_alpha   90.00
_cell.angle_beta   90.00
_cell.angle_gamma   90.00
#
_symmetry.space_group_name_H-M   'P 1'
#
loop_
_entity.id
_entity.type
_entity.pdbx_description
1 polymer ?
#
loop_
_entity_poly.entity_id
_entity_poly.type
_entity_poly.pdbx_seq_one_letter_code
_entity_poly.pdbx_strand_id
1 'polypeptide(L)'
;MLPQEEALNVLVEFLHVHGYTKVKGIPSETIRLLASIVLKENVFVYGKKIYQQVLGGAIGSLFTLTLANIFMWKWHKELVRRQDMTGEYYGWYIDDVFMTWNKS
;
A
#
# COMPACT_ATOMS: atom_id res chain seq x y z
N MET A 1 8.51 5.29 5.12
CA MET A 1 8.66 3.89 4.68
C MET A 1 7.36 3.14 4.97
N LEU A 2 6.95 2.21 4.11
CA LEU A 2 5.71 1.45 4.28
C LEU A 2 5.75 0.61 5.57
N PRO A 3 4.88 0.84 6.57
CA PRO A 3 4.83 0.04 7.78
C PRO A 3 4.27 -1.35 7.46
N GLN A 4 5.07 -2.40 7.62
CA GLN A 4 4.75 -3.72 7.07
C GLN A 4 3.45 -4.32 7.64
N GLU A 5 3.29 -4.34 8.97
CA GLU A 5 2.07 -4.90 9.59
C GLU A 5 0.82 -4.09 9.27
N GLU A 6 0.94 -2.76 9.33
CA GLU A 6 -0.18 -1.88 9.02
C GLU A 6 -0.60 -2.04 7.57
N ALA A 7 0.34 -2.09 6.63
CA ALA A 7 0.06 -2.31 5.21
C ALA A 7 -0.66 -3.64 4.95
N LEU A 8 -0.27 -4.72 5.64
CA LEU A 8 -0.97 -6.00 5.56
C LEU A 8 -2.40 -5.93 6.10
N ASN A 9 -2.63 -5.19 7.18
CA ASN A 9 -3.98 -4.97 7.71
C ASN A 9 -4.83 -4.12 6.76
N VAL A 10 -4.25 -3.06 6.17
CA VAL A 10 -4.92 -2.22 5.17
C VAL A 10 -5.28 -3.00 3.91
N LEU A 11 -4.44 -3.96 3.49
CA LEU A 11 -4.78 -4.87 2.40
C LEU A 11 -6.07 -5.66 2.68
N VAL A 12 -6.22 -6.23 3.89
CA VAL A 12 -7.43 -6.97 4.26
C VAL A 12 -8.64 -6.05 4.35
N GLU A 13 -8.47 -4.85 4.93
CA GLU A 13 -9.52 -3.82 4.97
C GLU A 13 -9.97 -3.42 3.56
N PHE A 14 -9.02 -3.19 2.65
CA PHE A 14 -9.30 -2.84 1.27
C PHE A 14 -10.12 -3.92 0.56
N LEU A 15 -9.74 -5.19 0.71
CA LEU A 15 -10.51 -6.31 0.16
C LEU A 15 -11.92 -6.35 0.74
N HIS A 16 -12.06 -6.20 2.05
CA HIS A 16 -13.35 -6.21 2.73
C HIS A 16 -14.27 -5.08 2.25
N VAL A 17 -13.75 -3.85 2.16
CA VAL A 17 -14.50 -2.66 1.69
C VAL A 17 -15.01 -2.83 0.27
N HIS A 18 -14.29 -3.55 -0.59
CA HIS A 18 -14.71 -3.84 -1.96
C HIS A 18 -15.50 -5.15 -2.10
N GLY A 19 -15.98 -5.73 -0.99
CA GLY A 19 -16.84 -6.92 -0.99
C GLY A 19 -16.10 -8.25 -1.20
N TYR A 20 -14.76 -8.26 -1.16
CA TYR A 20 -13.96 -9.47 -1.31
C TYR A 20 -13.70 -10.14 0.04
N THR A 21 -14.46 -11.18 0.36
CA THR A 21 -14.13 -12.13 1.44
C THR A 21 -13.20 -13.24 0.94
N LYS A 22 -13.26 -13.54 -0.37
CA LYS A 22 -12.36 -14.46 -1.08
C LYS A 22 -12.01 -13.88 -2.45
N VAL A 23 -10.77 -14.08 -2.89
CA VAL A 23 -10.31 -13.74 -4.24
C VAL A 23 -9.96 -15.04 -4.96
N LYS A 24 -10.70 -15.37 -6.03
CA LYS A 24 -10.52 -16.63 -6.77
C LYS A 24 -10.57 -17.88 -5.86
N GLY A 25 -11.45 -17.85 -4.85
CA GLY A 25 -11.58 -18.93 -3.86
C GLY A 25 -10.58 -18.87 -2.69
N ILE A 26 -9.58 -17.99 -2.75
CA ILE A 26 -8.57 -17.82 -1.70
C ILE A 26 -9.10 -16.87 -0.61
N PRO A 27 -9.16 -17.28 0.67
CA PRO A 27 -9.58 -16.41 1.77
C PRO A 27 -8.67 -15.19 1.96
N SER A 28 -9.24 -14.06 2.40
CA SER A 28 -8.49 -12.82 2.69
C SER A 28 -7.33 -13.04 3.66
N GLU A 29 -7.51 -13.89 4.68
CA GLU A 29 -6.44 -14.25 5.63
C GLU A 29 -5.30 -15.00 4.97
N THR A 30 -5.59 -15.88 4.01
CA THR A 30 -4.56 -16.57 3.23
C THR A 30 -3.82 -15.57 2.33
N ILE A 31 -4.52 -14.61 1.74
CA ILE A 31 -3.89 -13.53 0.95
C ILE A 31 -2.98 -12.69 1.84
N ARG A 32 -3.42 -12.34 3.05
CA ARG A 32 -2.61 -11.62 4.04
C ARG A 32 -1.35 -12.40 4.42
N LEU A 33 -1.46 -13.72 4.63
CA LEU A 33 -0.32 -14.57 4.92
C LEU A 33 0.68 -14.60 3.76
N LEU A 34 0.22 -14.80 2.53
CA LEU A 34 1.06 -14.81 1.33
C LEU A 34 1.75 -13.44 1.12
N ALA A 35 1.01 -12.36 1.30
CA ALA A 35 1.53 -11.00 1.28
C ALA A 35 2.63 -10.79 2.33
N SER A 36 2.44 -11.35 3.54
CA SER A 36 3.41 -11.22 4.63
C SER A 36 4.74 -11.92 4.31
N ILE A 37 4.69 -13.07 3.63
CA ILE A 37 5.89 -13.79 3.18
C ILE A 37 6.68 -12.92 2.20
N VAL A 38 6.01 -12.37 1.17
CA VAL A 38 6.67 -11.52 0.17
C VAL A 38 7.29 -10.27 0.81
N LEU A 39 6.66 -9.71 1.83
CA LEU A 39 7.09 -8.46 2.45
C LEU A 39 8.17 -8.64 3.52
N LYS A 40 8.08 -9.69 4.35
CA LYS A 40 8.92 -9.89 5.55
C LYS A 40 10.09 -10.85 5.31
N GLU A 41 9.92 -11.83 4.44
CA GLU A 41 10.98 -12.79 4.08
C GLU A 41 11.85 -12.28 2.93
N ASN A 42 11.80 -10.97 2.64
CA ASN A 42 12.59 -10.37 1.59
C ASN A 42 14.08 -10.30 2.01
N VAL A 43 14.92 -10.99 1.25
CA VAL A 43 16.37 -11.01 1.41
C VAL A 43 17.06 -10.51 0.15
N PHE A 44 18.18 -9.82 0.32
CA PHE A 44 19.00 -9.33 -0.78
C PHE A 44 20.48 -9.60 -0.53
N VAL A 45 21.23 -9.71 -1.63
CA VAL A 45 22.68 -9.92 -1.61
C VAL A 45 23.37 -8.61 -1.88
N TYR A 46 24.35 -8.27 -1.05
CA TYR A 46 25.24 -7.15 -1.29
C TYR A 46 26.69 -7.57 -1.01
N GLY A 47 27.52 -7.53 -2.04
CA GLY A 47 28.86 -8.13 -2.00
C GLY A 47 28.78 -9.65 -1.83
N LYS A 48 29.38 -10.17 -0.74
CA LYS A 48 29.37 -11.61 -0.38
C LYS A 48 28.51 -11.91 0.86
N LYS A 49 27.57 -11.01 1.19
CA LYS A 49 26.73 -11.10 2.38
C LYS A 49 25.25 -11.08 2.00
N ILE A 50 24.44 -11.78 2.80
CA ILE A 50 22.98 -11.84 2.69
C ILE A 50 22.39 -10.95 3.78
N TYR A 51 21.42 -10.13 3.43
CA TYR A 51 20.73 -9.22 4.31
C TYR A 51 19.22 -9.42 4.21
N GLN A 52 18.52 -9.29 5.34
CA GLN A 52 17.06 -9.26 5.37
C GLN A 52 16.58 -7.82 5.43
N GLN A 53 15.60 -7.48 4.59
CA GLN A 53 14.95 -6.18 4.67
C GLN A 53 13.89 -6.20 5.77
N VAL A 54 14.16 -5.48 6.86
CA VAL A 54 13.27 -5.42 8.05
C VAL A 54 12.31 -4.23 8.06
N LEU A 55 12.46 -3.29 7.12
CA LEU A 55 11.66 -2.07 7.02
C LEU A 55 11.23 -1.80 5.58
N GLY A 56 9.97 -1.43 5.38
CA GLY A 56 9.42 -1.18 4.04
C GLY A 56 9.22 -2.47 3.24
N GLY A 57 9.30 -2.35 1.91
CA GLY A 57 9.33 -3.50 1.00
C GLY A 57 10.37 -3.29 -0.09
N ALA A 58 10.65 -4.34 -0.86
CA ALA A 58 11.66 -4.30 -1.91
C ALA A 58 11.31 -3.26 -2.99
N ILE A 59 12.20 -2.29 -3.22
CA ILE A 59 12.06 -1.33 -4.30
C ILE A 59 12.22 -2.08 -5.63
N GLY A 60 11.24 -1.92 -6.53
CA GLY A 60 11.14 -2.69 -7.78
C GLY A 60 10.24 -3.93 -7.70
N SER A 61 9.76 -4.30 -6.51
CA SER A 61 8.71 -5.33 -6.40
C SER A 61 7.35 -4.77 -6.82
N LEU A 62 6.74 -5.38 -7.85
CA LEU A 62 5.38 -5.07 -8.30
C LEU A 62 4.36 -5.20 -7.15
N PHE A 63 4.57 -6.18 -6.26
CA PHE A 63 3.70 -6.37 -5.10
C PHE A 63 3.85 -5.23 -4.10
N THR A 64 5.09 -4.81 -3.79
CA THR A 64 5.34 -3.71 -2.86
C THR A 64 4.72 -2.40 -3.37
N LEU A 65 4.83 -2.10 -4.68
CA LEU A 65 4.18 -0.94 -5.28
C LEU A 65 2.65 -1.02 -5.17
N THR A 66 2.06 -2.18 -5.50
CA THR A 66 0.61 -2.39 -5.39
C THR A 66 0.12 -2.21 -3.95
N LEU A 67 0.87 -2.76 -2.99
CA LEU A 67 0.55 -2.65 -1.57
C LEU A 67 0.69 -1.20 -1.08
N ALA A 68 1.68 -0.45 -1.57
CA ALA A 68 1.81 0.97 -1.28
C ALA A 68 0.62 1.77 -1.81
N ASN A 69 0.14 1.50 -3.04
CA ASN A 69 -1.06 2.14 -3.58
C ASN A 69 -2.29 1.89 -2.69
N ILE A 70 -2.47 0.64 -2.23
CA ILE A 70 -3.57 0.26 -1.34
C ILE A 70 -3.44 0.94 0.03
N PHE A 71 -2.22 1.05 0.55
CA PHE A 71 -1.96 1.77 1.79
C PHE A 71 -2.32 3.26 1.67
N MET A 72 -1.86 3.89 0.59
CA MET A 72 -2.14 5.30 0.32
C MET A 72 -3.61 5.56 0.04
N TRP A 73 -4.36 4.60 -0.52
CA TRP A 73 -5.82 4.70 -0.64
C TRP A 73 -6.49 4.96 0.73
N LYS A 74 -6.09 4.24 1.78
CA LYS A 74 -6.65 4.47 3.12
C LYS A 74 -6.31 5.86 3.66
N TRP A 75 -5.07 6.31 3.44
CA TRP A 75 -4.59 7.61 3.90
C TRP A 75 -5.27 8.78 3.16
N HIS A 76 -5.43 8.65 1.84
CA HIS A 76 -5.90 9.72 0.98
C HIS A 76 -7.42 9.83 0.91
N LYS A 77 -8.18 8.82 1.33
CA LYS A 77 -9.64 8.78 1.14
C LYS A 77 -10.35 10.05 1.62
N GLU A 78 -9.97 10.57 2.80
CA GLU A 78 -10.62 11.76 3.38
C GLU A 78 -10.13 13.05 2.73
N LEU A 79 -8.87 13.08 2.28
CA LEU A 79 -8.31 14.24 1.61
C LEU A 79 -8.93 14.41 0.23
N VAL A 80 -8.99 13.33 -0.56
CA VAL A 80 -9.65 13.29 -1.87
C VAL A 80 -11.11 13.72 -1.73
N ARG A 81 -11.83 13.16 -0.76
CA ARG A 81 -13.23 13.54 -0.49
C ARG A 81 -13.39 15.03 -0.21
N ARG A 82 -12.43 15.67 0.48
CA ARG A 82 -12.46 17.12 0.74
C ARG A 82 -12.20 17.94 -0.52
N GLN A 83 -11.21 17.55 -1.30
CA GLN A 83 -10.83 18.22 -2.55
C GLN A 83 -11.96 18.13 -3.59
N ASP A 84 -12.64 16.98 -3.69
CA ASP A 84 -13.82 16.80 -4.54
C ASP A 84 -14.96 17.75 -4.16
N MET A 85 -15.17 18.01 -2.86
CA MET A 85 -16.21 18.92 -2.38
C MET A 85 -15.88 20.40 -2.66
N THR A 86 -14.60 20.77 -2.70
CA THR A 86 -14.14 22.15 -2.94
C THR A 86 -13.88 22.45 -4.42
N GLY A 87 -13.96 21.45 -5.29
CA GLY A 87 -13.59 21.59 -6.71
C GLY A 87 -12.09 21.77 -6.93
N GLU A 88 -11.28 21.33 -5.98
CA GLU A 88 -9.82 21.39 -6.03
C GLU A 88 -9.25 20.10 -6.65
N TYR A 89 -8.08 20.20 -7.28
CA TYR A 89 -7.39 19.03 -7.83
C TYR A 89 -6.59 18.31 -6.75
N TYR A 90 -6.66 16.98 -6.79
CA TYR A 90 -5.81 16.10 -6.01
C TYR A 90 -5.21 15.01 -6.90
N GLY A 91 -3.89 14.94 -6.96
CA GLY A 91 -3.12 13.95 -7.70
C GLY A 91 -2.10 13.27 -6.80
N TRP A 92 -1.89 11.98 -7.00
CA TRP A 92 -0.84 11.23 -6.33
C TRP A 92 -0.11 10.33 -7.32
N TYR A 93 1.22 10.35 -7.25
CA TYR A 93 2.09 9.51 -8.06
C TYR A 93 3.25 8.99 -7.21
N ILE A 94 3.15 7.73 -6.77
CA ILE A 94 4.17 7.00 -6.00
C ILE A 94 4.53 7.71 -4.68
N ASP A 95 5.45 8.64 -4.69
CA ASP A 95 5.93 9.41 -3.54
C ASP A 95 5.52 10.90 -3.61
N ASP A 96 4.98 11.36 -4.73
CA ASP A 96 4.56 12.74 -4.93
C ASP A 96 3.04 12.93 -4.75
N VAL A 97 2.67 13.99 -4.04
CA VAL A 97 1.29 14.48 -3.92
C VAL A 97 1.22 15.87 -4.53
N PHE A 98 0.24 16.08 -5.41
CA PHE A 98 -0.09 17.37 -6.00
C PHE A 98 -1.50 17.77 -5.57
N MET A 99 -1.67 18.99 -5.06
CA MET A 99 -3.00 19.51 -4.74
C MET A 99 -3.11 21.02 -4.97
N THR A 100 -4.31 21.50 -5.28
CA THR A 100 -4.61 22.94 -5.40
C THR A 100 -5.39 23.42 -4.18
N TRP A 101 -5.30 24.72 -3.86
CA TRP A 101 -6.03 25.30 -2.73
C TRP A 101 -6.66 26.64 -3.10
N ASN A 102 -7.97 26.74 -2.97
CA ASN A 102 -8.79 27.87 -3.42
C ASN A 102 -8.72 29.10 -2.49
N LYS A 103 -8.10 29.01 -1.31
CA LYS A 103 -7.88 30.19 -0.44
C LYS A 103 -6.49 30.79 -0.66
N SER A 104 -6.23 31.23 -1.89
CA SER A 104 -5.13 32.15 -2.19
C SER A 104 -5.60 33.60 -2.05
#